data_AF-A0A659PHW7-F1
#
_entry.id   AF-A0A659PHW7-F1
#
_cell.length_a   1.000
_cell.length_b   1.000
_cell.length_c   1.000
_cell.angle_alpha   90.00
_cell.angle_beta   90.00
_cell.angle_gamma   90.00
#
_symmetry.space_group_name_H-M   'P 1'
#
loop_
_entity.id
_entity.type
_entity.pdbx_description
1 polymer ?
#
loop_
_entity_poly.entity_id
_entity_poly.type
_entity_poly.pdbx_seq_one_letter_code
_entity_poly.pdbx_strand_id
1 'polypeptide(L)'
;MSEQTFLVEIGTEELPPKALRSLAESFAANFTAELDNAGLAHGNVEWFAAPRRLALKVANLAESQPDREVEKRGPAIAQAFDAEGKPSKAAEGWARGCGITVDQAERLKTDKGEWLLYRAHVKGESTEALVPNMVATSLAKLPIPKLMRWGASDVHFVRPVHTVTLLLGDKVIPATILGIQSDRVIRGHRFMGEPEFTIDNADQYPQILLERGKVIADYEARKAKIKADAEEAARKIGGNADLSESLLEEVASLVEWPVVLT
;
A
#
# COMPACT_ATOMS: atom_id res chain seq x y z
N MET A 1 2.75 17.78 11.43
CA MET A 1 3.36 16.60 10.77
C MET A 1 3.36 16.91 9.29
N SER A 2 4.44 16.61 8.58
CA SER A 2 4.46 16.74 7.12
C SER A 2 3.67 15.58 6.52
N GLU A 3 2.86 15.88 5.51
CA GLU A 3 2.02 14.91 4.79
C GLU A 3 2.45 14.93 3.32
N GLN A 4 2.53 13.75 2.71
CA GLN A 4 2.98 13.59 1.32
C GLN A 4 2.04 12.64 0.58
N THR A 5 2.00 12.75 -0.74
CA THR A 5 1.35 11.74 -1.58
C THR A 5 2.26 10.52 -1.71
N PHE A 6 1.73 9.33 -1.44
CA PHE A 6 2.43 8.08 -1.67
C PHE A 6 1.93 7.42 -2.96
N LEU A 7 2.84 6.84 -3.73
CA LEU A 7 2.54 6.09 -4.94
C LEU A 7 3.24 4.74 -4.89
N VAL A 8 2.49 3.69 -5.21
CA VAL A 8 3.04 2.38 -5.57
C VAL A 8 2.44 1.94 -6.91
N GLU A 9 3.27 1.61 -7.90
CA GLU A 9 2.86 0.92 -9.14
C GLU A 9 3.64 -0.38 -9.29
N ILE A 10 2.93 -1.48 -9.54
CA ILE A 10 3.49 -2.77 -9.93
C ILE A 10 3.24 -2.94 -11.44
N GLY A 11 4.28 -2.74 -12.25
CA GLY A 11 4.23 -2.92 -13.70
C GLY A 11 4.47 -4.37 -14.07
N THR A 12 3.58 -4.97 -14.85
CA THR A 12 3.55 -6.43 -15.11
C THR A 12 3.39 -6.75 -16.60
N GLU A 13 3.48 -8.03 -16.94
CA GLU A 13 2.79 -8.54 -18.14
C GLU A 13 1.26 -8.51 -17.99
N GLU A 14 0.54 -8.81 -19.07
CA GLU A 14 -0.93 -8.77 -19.13
C GLU A 14 -1.62 -9.61 -18.04
N LEU A 15 -2.25 -8.92 -17.11
CA LEU A 15 -3.04 -9.44 -16.01
C LEU A 15 -4.33 -10.09 -16.52
N PRO A 16 -4.87 -11.12 -15.82
CA PRO A 16 -6.12 -11.74 -16.22
C PRO A 16 -7.29 -10.75 -16.17
N PRO A 17 -7.99 -10.49 -17.29
CA PRO A 17 -8.97 -9.39 -17.36
C PRO A 17 -10.14 -9.59 -16.38
N LYS A 18 -10.60 -10.83 -16.22
CA LYS A 18 -11.68 -11.17 -15.27
C LYS A 18 -11.33 -10.96 -13.80
N ALA A 19 -10.04 -10.81 -13.47
CA ALA A 19 -9.56 -10.60 -12.10
C ALA A 19 -8.98 -9.20 -11.89
N LEU A 20 -8.81 -8.37 -12.93
CA LEU A 20 -8.06 -7.13 -12.82
C LEU A 20 -8.66 -6.16 -11.78
N ARG A 21 -9.97 -5.91 -11.88
CA ARG A 21 -10.70 -5.05 -10.94
C ARG A 21 -10.62 -5.59 -9.51
N SER A 22 -10.92 -6.87 -9.31
CA SER A 22 -10.91 -7.47 -7.97
C SER A 22 -9.52 -7.48 -7.34
N LEU A 23 -8.46 -7.67 -8.13
CA LEU A 23 -7.08 -7.55 -7.67
C LEU A 23 -6.74 -6.12 -7.23
N ALA A 24 -7.15 -5.11 -8.00
CA ALA A 24 -6.90 -3.71 -7.68
C ALA A 24 -7.65 -3.26 -6.41
N GLU A 25 -8.94 -3.58 -6.32
CA GLU A 25 -9.76 -3.30 -5.14
C GLU A 25 -9.24 -4.03 -3.90
N SER A 26 -8.81 -5.29 -4.05
CA SER A 26 -8.20 -6.04 -2.94
C SER A 26 -6.85 -5.46 -2.53
N PHE A 27 -6.03 -4.99 -3.48
CA PHE A 27 -4.76 -4.36 -3.15
C PHE A 27 -4.99 -3.10 -2.32
N ALA A 28 -5.94 -2.26 -2.73
CA ALA A 28 -6.32 -1.06 -2.00
C ALA A 28 -6.83 -1.40 -0.59
N ALA A 29 -7.80 -2.30 -0.48
CA ALA A 29 -8.37 -2.69 0.81
C ALA A 29 -7.33 -3.28 1.76
N ASN A 30 -6.45 -4.15 1.25
CA ASN A 30 -5.37 -4.73 2.04
C ASN A 30 -4.37 -3.66 2.48
N PHE A 31 -4.02 -2.69 1.63
CA PHE A 31 -3.06 -1.65 1.97
C PHE A 31 -3.63 -0.65 2.97
N THR A 32 -4.89 -0.24 2.81
CA THR A 32 -5.61 0.58 3.79
C THR A 32 -5.61 -0.10 5.16
N ALA A 33 -5.90 -1.40 5.22
CA ALA A 33 -5.87 -2.14 6.48
C ALA A 33 -4.46 -2.17 7.12
N GLU A 34 -3.38 -2.25 6.35
CA GLU A 34 -2.01 -2.17 6.89
C GLU A 34 -1.72 -0.77 7.46
N LEU A 35 -2.14 0.30 6.78
CA LEU A 35 -1.99 1.68 7.27
C LEU A 35 -2.77 1.90 8.58
N ASP A 36 -4.04 1.47 8.63
CA ASP A 36 -4.92 1.56 9.80
C ASP A 36 -4.33 0.80 10.99
N ASN A 37 -3.90 -0.45 10.78
CA ASN A 37 -3.32 -1.29 11.83
C ASN A 37 -2.01 -0.71 12.39
N ALA A 38 -1.25 -0.01 11.54
CA ALA A 38 -0.05 0.69 11.95
C ALA A 38 -0.36 2.03 12.64
N GLY A 39 -1.61 2.51 12.64
CA GLY A 39 -1.96 3.84 13.13
C GLY A 39 -1.26 4.96 12.37
N LEU A 40 -0.93 4.72 11.10
CA LEU A 40 -0.29 5.71 10.24
C LEU A 40 -1.37 6.57 9.59
N ALA A 41 -1.45 7.86 9.94
CA ALA A 41 -2.50 8.74 9.40
C ALA A 41 -2.39 8.88 7.89
N HIS A 42 -3.52 8.77 7.18
CA HIS A 42 -3.58 8.85 5.73
C HIS A 42 -4.91 9.45 5.26
N GLY A 43 -4.89 10.01 4.05
CA GLY A 43 -6.08 10.43 3.31
C GLY A 43 -6.65 9.29 2.46
N ASN A 44 -7.30 9.64 1.36
CA ASN A 44 -7.92 8.65 0.48
C ASN A 44 -6.88 7.71 -0.16
N VAL A 45 -7.23 6.42 -0.25
CA VAL A 45 -6.45 5.39 -0.96
C VAL A 45 -7.14 5.13 -2.30
N GLU A 46 -6.62 5.73 -3.36
CA GLU A 46 -7.11 5.54 -4.73
C GLU A 46 -6.41 4.36 -5.38
N TRP A 47 -7.15 3.54 -6.12
CA TRP A 47 -6.60 2.44 -6.90
C TRP A 47 -6.70 2.70 -8.39
N PHE A 48 -5.71 2.19 -9.12
CA PHE A 48 -5.63 2.27 -10.57
C PHE A 48 -5.26 0.91 -11.12
N ALA A 49 -5.81 0.58 -12.28
CA ALA A 49 -5.60 -0.72 -12.88
C ALA A 49 -5.69 -0.63 -14.40
N ALA A 50 -4.76 -1.28 -15.07
CA ALA A 50 -4.78 -1.48 -16.51
C ALA A 50 -4.18 -2.87 -16.82
N PRO A 51 -4.33 -3.41 -18.04
CA PRO A 51 -3.84 -4.75 -18.37
C PRO A 51 -2.44 -5.08 -17.86
N ARG A 52 -1.52 -4.10 -17.78
CA ARG A 52 -0.12 -4.30 -17.37
C ARG A 52 0.27 -3.59 -16.07
N ARG A 53 -0.69 -3.20 -15.23
CA ARG A 53 -0.39 -2.50 -13.97
C ARG A 53 -1.46 -2.65 -12.89
N LEU A 54 -1.00 -2.65 -11.65
CA LEU A 54 -1.79 -2.34 -10.46
C LEU A 54 -1.09 -1.19 -9.73
N ALA A 55 -1.82 -0.16 -9.33
CA ALA A 55 -1.23 0.94 -8.58
C ALA A 55 -2.17 1.49 -7.51
N LEU A 56 -1.58 2.05 -6.46
CA LEU A 56 -2.28 2.82 -5.44
C LEU A 56 -1.66 4.20 -5.31
N LYS A 57 -2.50 5.22 -5.15
CA LYS A 57 -2.10 6.57 -4.73
C LYS A 57 -2.78 6.89 -3.41
N VAL A 58 -2.00 7.28 -2.41
CA VAL A 58 -2.49 7.63 -1.09
C VAL A 58 -2.25 9.10 -0.85
N ALA A 59 -3.34 9.86 -0.68
CA ALA A 59 -3.26 11.27 -0.36
C ALA A 59 -2.86 11.47 1.11
N ASN A 60 -2.20 12.59 1.41
CA ASN A 60 -1.95 13.06 2.78
C ASN A 60 -1.38 12.00 3.73
N LEU A 61 -0.45 11.17 3.25
CA LEU A 61 0.19 10.14 4.08
C LEU A 61 1.18 10.81 5.03
N ALA A 62 1.01 10.61 6.34
CA ALA A 62 1.94 11.09 7.34
C ALA A 62 3.34 10.50 7.09
N GLU A 63 4.40 11.26 7.36
CA GLU A 63 5.79 10.78 7.20
C GLU A 63 6.26 9.81 8.30
N SER A 64 5.50 9.70 9.40
CA SER A 64 5.76 8.74 10.46
C SER A 64 4.50 8.44 11.28
N GLN A 65 4.52 7.33 12.00
CA GLN A 65 3.56 7.09 13.08
C GLN A 65 3.69 8.17 14.16
N PRO A 66 2.63 8.46 14.92
CA PRO A 66 2.74 9.26 16.12
C PRO A 66 3.58 8.52 17.18
N ASP A 67 4.34 9.29 17.95
CA ASP A 67 4.96 8.77 19.16
C ASP A 67 3.87 8.29 20.13
N ARG A 68 4.13 7.18 20.83
CA ARG A 68 3.18 6.60 21.77
C ARG A 68 3.81 6.31 23.11
N GLU A 69 3.06 6.52 24.18
CA GLU A 69 3.42 6.02 25.49
C GLU A 69 2.90 4.59 25.65
N VAL A 70 3.82 3.67 25.98
CA VAL A 70 3.49 2.27 26.28
C VAL A 70 3.67 2.03 27.77
N GLU A 71 2.58 1.68 28.43
CA GLU A 71 2.58 1.27 29.82
C GLU A 71 3.08 -0.17 29.97
N LYS A 72 4.25 -0.33 30.59
CA LYS A 72 4.77 -1.63 31.03
C LYS A 72 4.45 -1.80 32.50
N ARG A 73 3.58 -2.75 32.83
CA ARG A 73 3.27 -3.10 34.23
C ARG A 73 4.28 -4.10 34.76
N GLY A 74 4.80 -3.81 35.94
CA GLY A 74 5.70 -4.67 36.68
C GLY A 74 4.96 -5.51 37.73
N PRO A 75 5.70 -6.17 38.63
CA PRO A 75 5.11 -6.92 39.74
C PRO A 75 4.29 -5.99 40.67
N ALA A 76 3.33 -6.59 41.38
CA ALA A 76 2.57 -5.90 42.41
C ALA A 76 3.53 -5.37 43.49
N ILE A 77 3.27 -4.20 44.07
CA ILE A 77 4.12 -3.57 45.09
C ILE A 77 4.38 -4.53 46.26
N ALA A 78 3.36 -5.30 46.67
CA ALA A 78 3.47 -6.32 47.72
C ALA A 78 4.46 -7.45 47.40
N GLN A 79 4.84 -7.65 46.14
CA GLN A 79 5.81 -8.65 45.66
C GLN A 79 7.08 -8.00 45.10
N ALA A 80 7.05 -6.68 44.89
CA ALA A 80 8.15 -5.91 44.34
C ALA A 80 9.20 -5.56 45.39
N PHE A 81 8.83 -5.54 46.66
CA PHE A 81 9.73 -5.21 47.77
C PHE A 81 9.64 -6.29 48.87
N ASP A 82 10.76 -6.59 49.51
CA ASP A 82 10.81 -7.48 50.67
C ASP A 82 10.42 -6.74 51.97
N ALA A 83 10.45 -7.46 53.11
CA ALA A 83 10.10 -6.92 54.42
C ALA A 83 11.02 -5.79 54.89
N GLU A 84 12.20 -5.64 54.29
CA GLU A 84 13.19 -4.60 54.59
C GLU A 84 13.09 -3.42 53.61
N GLY A 85 12.13 -3.46 52.68
CA GLY A 85 11.90 -2.44 51.67
C GLY A 85 12.87 -2.51 50.49
N LYS A 86 13.66 -3.58 50.34
CA LYS A 86 14.58 -3.74 49.21
C LYS A 86 13.84 -4.35 48.01
N PRO A 87 14.19 -3.94 46.77
CA PRO A 87 13.61 -4.52 45.57
C PRO A 87 13.82 -6.03 45.50
N SER A 88 12.77 -6.76 45.11
CA SER A 88 12.87 -8.19 44.83
C SER A 88 13.58 -8.42 43.49
N LYS A 89 14.16 -9.61 43.30
CA LYS A 89 14.79 -9.99 42.02
C LYS A 89 13.85 -9.85 40.82
N ALA A 90 12.55 -10.04 41.03
CA ALA A 90 11.54 -9.86 39.99
C ALA A 90 11.37 -8.38 39.62
N ALA A 91 11.33 -7.48 40.60
CA ALA A 91 11.29 -6.04 40.36
C ALA A 91 12.57 -5.55 39.67
N GLU A 92 13.75 -6.00 40.11
CA GLU A 92 15.03 -5.65 39.50
C GLU A 92 15.14 -6.14 38.05
N GLY A 93 14.73 -7.39 37.79
CA GLY A 93 14.74 -7.97 36.45
C GLY A 93 13.78 -7.24 35.51
N TRP A 94 12.58 -6.91 35.99
CA TRP A 94 11.60 -6.13 35.23
C TRP A 94 12.09 -4.71 34.92
N ALA A 95 12.63 -3.99 35.93
CA ALA A 95 13.16 -2.64 35.76
C ALA A 95 14.31 -2.62 34.75
N ARG A 96 15.24 -3.59 34.84
CA ARG A 96 16.33 -3.77 33.88
C ARG A 96 15.81 -4.02 32.47
N GLY A 97 14.78 -4.85 32.30
CA GLY A 97 14.13 -5.08 31.00
C GLY A 97 13.41 -3.84 30.44
N CYS A 98 13.08 -2.88 31.30
CA CYS A 98 12.56 -1.57 30.93
C CYS A 98 13.64 -0.51 30.72
N GLY A 99 14.91 -0.81 31.00
CA GLY A 99 16.02 0.13 30.89
C GLY A 99 16.09 1.17 32.02
N ILE A 100 15.39 0.92 33.14
CA ILE A 100 15.32 1.81 34.31
C ILE A 100 15.80 1.10 35.57
N THR A 101 16.01 1.84 36.65
CA THR A 101 16.13 1.29 38.01
C THR A 101 14.75 1.19 38.68
N VAL A 102 14.63 0.37 39.73
CA VAL A 102 13.33 0.15 40.42
C VAL A 102 12.80 1.44 41.07
N ASP A 103 13.70 2.30 41.54
CA ASP A 103 13.36 3.62 42.11
C ASP A 103 12.84 4.62 41.08
N GLN A 104 13.13 4.42 39.79
CA GLN A 104 12.60 5.23 38.69
C GLN A 104 11.21 4.78 38.24
N ALA A 105 10.69 3.66 38.77
CA ALA A 105 9.38 3.16 38.41
C ALA A 105 8.26 3.95 39.11
N GLU A 106 7.22 4.25 38.34
CA GLU A 106 5.98 4.80 38.88
C GLU A 106 5.15 3.72 39.56
N ARG A 107 4.07 4.12 40.24
CA ARG A 107 3.11 3.21 40.85
C ARG A 107 1.73 3.39 40.23
N LEU A 108 1.11 2.28 39.87
CA LEU A 108 -0.26 2.25 39.39
C LEU A 108 -1.16 1.62 40.44
N LYS A 109 -2.09 2.41 40.99
CA LYS A 109 -3.11 1.94 41.93
C LYS A 109 -4.38 1.56 41.18
N THR A 110 -4.89 0.36 41.41
CA THR A 110 -6.20 -0.09 40.90
C THR A 110 -6.99 -0.76 42.03
N ASP A 111 -8.26 -1.06 41.79
CA ASP A 111 -9.12 -1.74 42.77
C ASP A 111 -8.59 -3.12 43.20
N LYS A 112 -7.69 -3.71 42.40
CA LYS A 112 -7.10 -5.03 42.64
C LYS A 112 -5.72 -4.97 43.34
N GLY A 113 -5.20 -3.77 43.65
CA GLY A 113 -3.88 -3.61 44.29
C GLY A 113 -3.05 -2.41 43.79
N GLU A 114 -1.75 -2.45 44.02
CA GLU A 114 -0.79 -1.47 43.51
C GLU A 114 0.34 -2.20 42.78
N TRP A 115 0.78 -1.70 41.63
CA TRP A 115 1.85 -2.30 40.82
C TRP A 115 2.92 -1.28 40.47
N LEU A 116 4.14 -1.76 40.23
CA LEU A 116 5.13 -0.96 39.52
C LEU A 116 4.67 -0.70 38.08
N LEU A 117 4.95 0.51 37.60
CA LEU A 117 4.61 0.97 36.27
C LEU A 117 5.81 1.68 35.66
N TYR A 118 6.05 1.43 34.38
CA TYR A 118 6.96 2.24 33.58
C TYR A 118 6.23 2.70 32.32
N ARG A 119 6.19 4.01 32.09
CA ARG A 119 5.71 4.59 30.83
C ARG A 119 6.89 4.77 29.89
N ALA A 120 6.99 3.88 28.91
CA ALA A 120 8.02 3.97 27.88
C ALA A 120 7.53 4.88 26.75
N HIS A 121 8.29 5.92 26.43
CA HIS A 121 8.05 6.71 25.23
C HIS A 121 8.61 5.95 24.01
N VAL A 122 7.72 5.44 23.15
CA VAL A 122 8.08 4.73 21.94
C VAL A 122 7.94 5.69 20.77
N LYS A 123 9.08 6.04 20.16
CA LYS A 123 9.11 6.86 18.97
C LYS A 123 8.40 6.15 17.82
N GLY A 124 7.56 6.87 17.08
CA GLY A 124 6.90 6.37 15.89
C GLY A 124 7.91 6.00 14.81
N GLU A 125 7.57 4.97 14.02
CA GLU A 125 8.41 4.54 12.90
C GLU A 125 8.10 5.38 11.65
N SER A 126 9.13 5.65 10.84
CA SER A 126 8.99 6.42 9.60
C SER A 126 8.21 5.64 8.54
N THR A 127 7.39 6.33 7.76
CA THR A 127 6.64 5.76 6.64
C THR A 127 7.54 5.03 5.66
N GLU A 128 8.71 5.60 5.33
CA GLU A 128 9.70 4.97 4.43
C GLU A 128 10.16 3.58 4.91
N ALA A 129 10.16 3.33 6.23
CA ALA A 129 10.52 2.02 6.80
C ALA A 129 9.33 1.05 6.84
N LEU A 130 8.11 1.57 7.02
CA LEU A 130 6.90 0.77 7.16
C LEU A 130 6.33 0.31 5.81
N VAL A 131 6.21 1.22 4.84
CA VAL A 131 5.45 0.96 3.60
C VAL A 131 5.98 -0.18 2.73
N PRO A 132 7.30 -0.48 2.65
CA PRO A 132 7.76 -1.63 1.87
C PRO A 132 7.14 -2.95 2.33
N ASN A 133 7.08 -3.17 3.65
CA ASN A 133 6.50 -4.38 4.21
C ASN A 133 4.97 -4.41 4.06
N MET A 134 4.31 -3.25 4.19
CA MET A 134 2.88 -3.11 3.96
C MET A 134 2.53 -3.48 2.51
N VAL A 135 3.24 -2.92 1.52
CA VAL A 135 3.05 -3.25 0.09
C VAL A 135 3.25 -4.75 -0.14
N ALA A 136 4.34 -5.33 0.35
CA ALA A 136 4.62 -6.76 0.18
C ALA A 136 3.50 -7.63 0.80
N THR A 137 3.03 -7.28 1.99
CA THR A 137 1.97 -7.99 2.70
C THR A 137 0.64 -7.87 1.96
N SER A 138 0.28 -6.68 1.48
CA SER A 138 -0.96 -6.46 0.73
C SER A 138 -0.99 -7.20 -0.60
N LEU A 139 0.15 -7.29 -1.30
CA LEU A 139 0.29 -8.07 -2.54
C LEU A 139 0.21 -9.58 -2.28
N ALA A 140 0.79 -10.06 -1.19
CA ALA A 140 0.73 -11.48 -0.80
C ALA A 140 -0.68 -11.96 -0.46
N LYS A 141 -1.55 -11.06 0.01
CA LYS A 141 -2.96 -11.31 0.36
C LYS A 141 -3.93 -11.23 -0.82
N LEU A 142 -3.45 -10.99 -2.05
CA LEU A 142 -4.34 -10.87 -3.21
C LEU A 142 -5.06 -12.20 -3.53
N PRO A 143 -6.33 -12.16 -3.96
CA PRO A 143 -7.10 -13.34 -4.32
C PRO A 143 -6.70 -13.84 -5.72
N ILE A 144 -5.46 -14.31 -5.86
CA ILE A 144 -4.91 -14.77 -7.14
C ILE A 144 -5.34 -16.23 -7.37
N PRO A 145 -6.14 -16.54 -8.42
CA PRO A 145 -6.65 -17.90 -8.64
C PRO A 145 -5.53 -18.92 -8.90
N LYS A 146 -4.46 -18.47 -9.53
CA LYS A 146 -3.29 -19.31 -9.86
C LYS A 146 -2.04 -18.46 -9.88
N LEU A 147 -1.17 -18.70 -8.90
CA LEU A 147 0.15 -18.08 -8.86
C LEU A 147 1.06 -18.68 -9.94
N MET A 148 1.92 -17.83 -10.52
CA MET A 148 2.94 -18.23 -11.46
C MET A 148 4.33 -18.00 -10.86
N ARG A 149 5.26 -18.90 -11.20
CA ARG A 149 6.69 -18.79 -10.93
C ARG A 149 7.42 -18.70 -12.28
N TRP A 150 8.44 -17.86 -12.41
CA TRP A 150 9.14 -17.65 -13.67
C TRP A 150 10.66 -17.79 -13.54
N GLY A 151 11.28 -18.41 -14.54
CA GLY A 151 12.72 -18.67 -14.55
C GLY A 151 13.18 -19.50 -13.35
N ALA A 152 14.29 -19.09 -12.75
CA ALA A 152 14.84 -19.69 -11.52
C ALA A 152 14.43 -18.92 -10.25
N SER A 153 13.52 -17.94 -10.35
CA SER A 153 13.06 -17.15 -9.21
C SER A 153 12.04 -17.93 -8.37
N ASP A 154 12.10 -17.80 -7.05
CA ASP A 154 11.07 -18.32 -6.14
C ASP A 154 9.96 -17.29 -5.85
N VAL A 155 9.99 -16.12 -6.52
CA VAL A 155 8.91 -15.14 -6.45
C VAL A 155 7.69 -15.68 -7.19
N HIS A 156 6.53 -15.58 -6.53
CA HIS A 156 5.24 -15.97 -7.06
C HIS A 156 4.33 -14.75 -7.19
N PHE A 157 3.76 -14.55 -8.37
CA PHE A 157 2.75 -13.52 -8.61
C PHE A 157 1.82 -13.95 -9.76
N VAL A 158 0.75 -13.20 -10.01
CA VAL A 158 -0.21 -13.54 -11.07
C VAL A 158 0.42 -13.49 -12.47
N ARG A 159 1.40 -12.62 -12.67
CA ARG A 159 2.18 -12.44 -13.91
C ARG A 159 3.60 -11.95 -13.59
N PRO A 160 4.57 -12.10 -14.52
CA PRO A 160 5.89 -11.50 -14.37
C PRO A 160 5.80 -9.99 -14.09
N VAL A 161 6.56 -9.54 -13.10
CA VAL A 161 6.72 -8.13 -12.72
C VAL A 161 7.98 -7.59 -13.39
N HIS A 162 7.90 -6.37 -13.89
CA HIS A 162 8.99 -5.70 -14.59
C HIS A 162 9.48 -4.45 -13.88
N THR A 163 8.56 -3.67 -13.33
CA THR A 163 8.87 -2.41 -12.65
C THR A 163 8.11 -2.34 -11.34
N VAL A 164 8.74 -1.71 -10.35
CA VAL A 164 8.11 -1.31 -9.10
C VAL A 164 8.41 0.17 -8.96
N THR A 165 7.39 1.02 -9.12
CA THR A 165 7.54 2.44 -8.78
C THR A 165 7.06 2.64 -7.36
N LEU A 166 7.90 3.21 -6.49
CA LEU A 166 7.57 3.42 -5.07
C LEU A 166 8.07 4.79 -4.60
N LEU A 167 7.14 5.74 -4.48
CA LEU A 167 7.45 7.14 -4.16
C LEU A 167 6.68 7.63 -2.93
N LEU A 168 7.33 8.49 -2.14
CA LEU A 168 6.70 9.35 -1.15
C LEU A 168 7.03 10.80 -1.50
N GLY A 169 6.06 11.54 -2.04
CA GLY A 169 6.31 12.81 -2.71
C GLY A 169 7.24 12.61 -3.91
N ASP A 170 8.41 13.24 -3.86
CA ASP A 170 9.47 13.16 -4.87
C ASP A 170 10.59 12.14 -4.54
N LYS A 171 10.49 11.47 -3.38
CA LYS A 171 11.51 10.54 -2.90
C LYS A 171 11.18 9.11 -3.28
N VAL A 172 12.17 8.42 -3.86
CA VAL A 172 12.12 6.96 -4.04
C VAL A 172 12.31 6.30 -2.69
N ILE A 173 11.41 5.38 -2.33
CA ILE A 173 11.55 4.52 -1.15
C ILE A 173 12.29 3.25 -1.58
N PRO A 174 13.52 3.00 -1.12
CA PRO A 174 14.29 1.83 -1.52
C PRO A 174 13.68 0.54 -0.95
N ALA A 175 13.27 -0.36 -1.83
CA ALA A 175 12.66 -1.63 -1.46
C ALA A 175 12.85 -2.67 -2.56
N THR A 176 12.77 -3.95 -2.20
CA THR A 176 12.64 -5.04 -3.18
C THR A 176 11.25 -5.64 -3.05
N ILE A 177 10.40 -5.42 -4.05
CA ILE A 177 9.03 -5.94 -4.08
C ILE A 177 8.92 -6.94 -5.23
N LEU A 178 8.46 -8.16 -4.92
CA LEU A 178 8.34 -9.24 -5.92
C LEU A 178 9.64 -9.46 -6.73
N GLY A 179 10.80 -9.33 -6.07
CA GLY A 179 12.12 -9.51 -6.68
C GLY A 179 12.63 -8.35 -7.53
N ILE A 180 11.89 -7.23 -7.59
CA ILE A 180 12.25 -6.03 -8.37
C ILE A 180 12.62 -4.90 -7.40
N GLN A 181 13.74 -4.23 -7.65
CA GLN A 181 14.11 -3.02 -6.93
C GLN A 181 13.16 -1.88 -7.28
N SER A 182 12.69 -1.15 -6.28
CA SER A 182 11.88 0.04 -6.51
C SER A 182 12.69 1.16 -7.17
N ASP A 183 12.03 1.91 -8.04
CA ASP A 183 12.58 3.08 -8.71
C ASP A 183 11.45 4.10 -8.98
N ARG A 184 11.70 5.09 -9.82
CA ARG A 184 10.74 6.04 -10.38
C ARG A 184 10.30 5.69 -11.80
N VAL A 185 10.70 4.52 -12.31
CA VAL A 185 10.48 4.11 -13.70
C VAL A 185 9.09 3.50 -13.86
N ILE A 186 8.30 4.10 -14.74
CA ILE A 186 6.99 3.62 -15.16
C ILE A 186 7.00 3.31 -16.65
N ARG A 187 6.12 2.39 -17.06
CA ARG A 187 5.97 1.98 -18.48
C ARG A 187 4.70 2.56 -19.08
N GLY A 188 4.82 3.15 -20.26
CA GLY A 188 3.68 3.56 -21.08
C GLY A 188 3.10 2.39 -21.88
N HIS A 189 2.24 2.69 -22.84
CA HIS A 189 1.59 1.71 -23.71
C HIS A 189 2.63 0.99 -24.58
N ARG A 190 2.41 -0.30 -24.87
CA ARG A 190 3.39 -1.16 -25.57
C ARG A 190 3.76 -0.66 -26.97
N PHE A 191 2.82 0.00 -27.64
CA PHE A 191 2.96 0.44 -29.03
C PHE A 191 2.71 1.94 -29.26
N MET A 192 2.25 2.67 -28.24
CA MET A 192 1.80 4.06 -28.38
C MET A 192 2.45 4.90 -27.29
N GLY A 193 2.66 6.19 -27.56
CA GLY A 193 3.31 7.07 -26.59
C GLY A 193 4.75 6.67 -26.29
N GLU A 194 5.25 7.13 -25.15
CA GLU A 194 6.59 6.83 -24.65
C GLU A 194 6.59 5.48 -23.92
N PRO A 195 7.42 4.50 -24.32
CA PRO A 195 7.33 3.13 -23.80
C PRO A 195 7.76 3.01 -22.33
N GLU A 196 8.71 3.83 -21.89
CA GLU A 196 9.25 3.83 -20.53
C GLU A 196 9.76 5.24 -20.20
N PHE A 197 9.45 5.74 -19.01
CA PHE A 197 9.87 7.06 -18.55
C PHE A 197 9.83 7.16 -17.03
N THR A 198 10.40 8.25 -16.49
CA THR A 198 10.44 8.51 -15.06
C THR A 198 9.34 9.44 -14.59
N ILE A 199 8.86 9.19 -13.37
CA ILE A 199 7.99 10.10 -12.61
C ILE A 199 8.83 10.86 -11.57
N ASP A 200 8.66 12.18 -11.48
CA ASP A 200 9.44 13.00 -10.56
C ASP A 200 8.77 13.15 -9.20
N ASN A 201 7.45 13.10 -9.16
CA ASN A 201 6.67 13.18 -7.94
C ASN A 201 5.39 12.34 -8.05
N ALA A 202 5.01 11.67 -6.96
CA ALA A 202 3.81 10.84 -6.83
C ALA A 202 2.51 11.54 -7.30
N ASP A 203 2.40 12.87 -7.14
CA ASP A 203 1.24 13.67 -7.55
C ASP A 203 1.00 13.66 -9.07
N GLN A 204 2.04 13.39 -9.87
CA GLN A 204 1.92 13.34 -11.33
C GLN A 204 1.12 12.12 -11.80
N TYR A 205 0.89 11.13 -10.92
CA TYR A 205 0.12 9.93 -11.22
C TYR A 205 -1.39 10.18 -11.00
N PRO A 206 -2.28 9.76 -11.92
CA PRO A 206 -2.02 9.01 -13.16
C PRO A 206 -1.79 9.88 -14.41
N GLN A 207 -1.88 11.21 -14.28
CA GLN A 207 -1.94 12.12 -15.43
C GLN A 207 -0.74 11.99 -16.40
N ILE A 208 0.46 11.75 -15.86
CA ILE A 208 1.67 11.57 -16.67
C ILE A 208 1.58 10.36 -17.62
N LEU A 209 0.87 9.30 -17.22
CA LEU A 209 0.61 8.12 -18.07
C LEU A 209 -0.33 8.45 -19.22
N LEU A 210 -1.33 9.29 -18.98
CA LEU A 210 -2.26 9.74 -20.01
C LEU A 210 -1.54 10.54 -21.08
N GLU A 211 -0.72 11.51 -20.65
CA GLU A 211 -0.08 12.50 -21.51
C GLU A 211 1.08 11.93 -22.32
N ARG A 212 1.99 11.21 -21.66
CA ARG A 212 3.22 10.69 -22.28
C ARG A 212 3.07 9.23 -22.69
N GLY A 213 2.51 8.42 -21.80
CA GLY A 213 2.45 6.97 -21.95
C GLY A 213 1.31 6.47 -22.82
N LYS A 214 0.31 7.29 -23.18
CA LYS A 214 -0.94 6.82 -23.82
C LYS A 214 -1.58 5.70 -23.01
N VAL A 215 -1.72 5.88 -21.69
CA VAL A 215 -2.41 4.92 -20.82
C VAL A 215 -3.43 5.66 -19.95
N ILE A 216 -4.67 5.21 -20.00
CA ILE A 216 -5.72 5.69 -19.09
C ILE A 216 -5.70 4.75 -17.89
N ALA A 217 -4.94 5.03 -16.83
CA ALA A 217 -4.77 4.10 -15.71
C ALA A 217 -6.00 4.02 -14.78
N ASP A 218 -6.78 5.10 -14.71
CA ASP A 218 -8.07 5.13 -14.03
C ASP A 218 -9.05 4.20 -14.77
N TYR A 219 -9.45 3.15 -14.07
CA TYR A 219 -10.27 2.08 -14.63
C TYR A 219 -11.68 2.55 -14.98
N GLU A 220 -12.30 3.34 -14.10
CA GLU A 220 -13.66 3.84 -14.31
C GLU A 220 -13.69 4.92 -15.39
N ALA A 221 -12.69 5.81 -15.43
CA ALA A 221 -12.54 6.77 -16.52
C ALA A 221 -12.34 6.07 -17.87
N ARG A 222 -11.54 5.00 -17.91
CA ARG A 222 -11.32 4.20 -19.13
C ARG A 222 -12.59 3.51 -19.59
N LYS A 223 -13.33 2.88 -18.67
CA LYS A 223 -14.60 2.22 -18.94
C LYS A 223 -15.67 3.19 -19.44
N ALA A 224 -15.79 4.36 -18.81
CA ALA A 224 -16.70 5.42 -19.25
C ALA A 224 -16.37 5.92 -20.67
N LYS A 225 -15.08 6.10 -20.98
CA LYS A 225 -14.63 6.45 -22.33
C LYS A 225 -15.00 5.39 -23.37
N ILE A 226 -14.74 4.12 -23.08
CA ILE A 226 -15.10 3.00 -23.99
C ILE A 226 -16.59 3.04 -24.32
N LYS A 227 -17.43 3.17 -23.30
CA LYS A 227 -18.88 3.25 -23.47
C LYS A 227 -19.28 4.43 -24.37
N ALA A 228 -18.83 5.63 -24.02
CA ALA A 228 -19.18 6.85 -24.76
C ALA A 228 -18.75 6.80 -26.22
N ASP A 229 -17.51 6.35 -26.50
CA ASP A 229 -17.00 6.27 -27.86
C ASP A 229 -17.73 5.21 -28.70
N ALA A 230 -18.09 4.07 -28.10
CA ALA A 230 -18.80 2.99 -28.77
C ALA A 230 -20.26 3.37 -29.08
N GLU A 231 -20.96 4.01 -28.15
CA GLU A 231 -22.29 4.57 -28.38
C GLU A 231 -22.27 5.64 -29.49
N GLU A 232 -21.26 6.51 -29.49
CA GLU A 232 -21.08 7.53 -30.53
C GLU A 232 -20.84 6.92 -31.90
N ALA A 233 -19.97 5.92 -31.99
CA ALA A 233 -19.67 5.20 -33.22
C ALA A 233 -20.91 4.51 -33.81
N ALA A 234 -21.70 3.81 -32.97
CA ALA A 234 -22.93 3.17 -33.40
C ALA A 234 -23.96 4.19 -33.91
N ARG A 235 -24.13 5.30 -33.19
CA ARG A 235 -25.06 6.38 -33.57
C ARG A 235 -24.76 6.96 -34.96
N LYS A 236 -23.48 7.10 -35.32
CA LYS A 236 -23.05 7.62 -36.64
C LYS A 236 -23.48 6.75 -37.81
N ILE A 237 -23.66 5.44 -37.60
CA ILE A 237 -24.12 4.50 -38.62
C ILE A 237 -25.60 4.17 -38.49
N GLY A 238 -26.34 4.89 -37.63
CA GLY A 238 -27.76 4.65 -37.36
C GLY A 238 -28.04 3.39 -36.53
N GLY A 239 -27.03 2.85 -35.84
CA GLY A 239 -27.14 1.69 -34.95
C GLY A 239 -27.20 2.07 -33.48
N ASN A 240 -27.33 1.04 -32.63
CA ASN A 240 -27.21 1.14 -31.18
C ASN A 240 -26.10 0.20 -30.70
N ALA A 241 -25.26 0.66 -29.77
CA ALA A 241 -24.20 -0.18 -29.21
C ALA A 241 -24.79 -1.21 -28.24
N ASP A 242 -24.54 -2.49 -28.47
CA ASP A 242 -24.91 -3.58 -27.57
C ASP A 242 -23.81 -3.77 -26.52
N LEU A 243 -23.90 -3.01 -25.43
CA LEU A 243 -22.88 -2.95 -24.38
C LEU A 243 -23.48 -3.40 -23.05
N SER A 244 -23.25 -4.67 -22.70
CA SER A 244 -23.51 -5.13 -21.34
C SER A 244 -22.44 -4.62 -20.38
N GLU A 245 -22.80 -4.51 -19.10
CA GLU A 245 -21.85 -4.09 -18.06
C GLU A 245 -20.65 -5.03 -17.97
N SER A 246 -20.88 -6.35 -18.08
CA SER A 246 -19.82 -7.35 -18.05
C SER A 246 -18.87 -7.25 -19.25
N LEU A 247 -19.40 -6.90 -20.44
CA LEU A 247 -18.57 -6.66 -21.61
C LEU A 247 -17.71 -5.40 -21.44
N LEU A 248 -18.28 -4.31 -20.91
CA LEU A 248 -17.53 -3.09 -20.63
C LEU A 248 -16.42 -3.31 -19.62
N GLU A 249 -16.68 -4.08 -18.55
CA GLU A 249 -15.67 -4.51 -17.58
C GLU A 249 -14.53 -5.31 -18.24
N GLU A 250 -14.89 -6.30 -19.07
CA GLU A 250 -13.89 -7.13 -19.74
C GLU A 250 -13.04 -6.31 -20.73
N VAL A 251 -13.66 -5.45 -21.55
CA VAL A 251 -12.94 -4.60 -22.51
C VAL A 251 -12.08 -3.57 -21.77
N ALA A 252 -12.59 -2.93 -20.72
CA ALA A 252 -11.81 -2.01 -19.90
C ALA A 252 -10.60 -2.71 -19.26
N SER A 253 -10.68 -4.01 -19.01
CA SER A 253 -9.57 -4.80 -18.48
C SER A 253 -8.57 -5.31 -19.54
N LEU A 254 -8.89 -5.20 -20.83
CA LEU A 254 -8.08 -5.70 -21.94
C LEU A 254 -7.26 -4.62 -22.65
N VAL A 255 -7.65 -3.36 -22.55
CA VAL A 255 -6.96 -2.25 -23.24
C VAL A 255 -6.50 -1.17 -22.27
N GLU A 256 -5.32 -0.60 -22.53
CA GLU A 256 -4.79 0.55 -21.79
C GLU A 256 -5.19 1.90 -22.45
N TRP A 257 -5.39 1.89 -23.77
CA TRP A 257 -5.78 3.04 -24.57
C TRP A 257 -6.89 2.66 -25.57
N PRO A 258 -8.17 2.88 -25.22
CA PRO A 258 -9.27 2.46 -26.07
C PRO A 258 -9.37 3.35 -27.33
N VAL A 259 -9.44 2.70 -28.50
CA VAL A 259 -9.75 3.31 -29.79
C VAL A 259 -10.87 2.49 -30.43
N VAL A 260 -12.04 3.10 -30.61
CA VAL A 260 -13.17 2.46 -31.27
C VAL A 260 -12.92 2.45 -32.79
N LEU A 261 -13.12 1.28 -33.39
CA LEU A 261 -13.05 1.08 -34.84
C LEU A 261 -14.47 1.05 -35.39
N THR A 262 -14.69 1.68 -36.54
CA THR A 262 -15.97 1.77 -37.27
C THR A 262 -15.82 1.24 -38.68
#